data_AF-A0A9P0IBZ3-F1
#
_entry.id   AF-A0A9P0IBZ3-F1
#
_cell.length_a   1.000
_cell.length_b   1.000
_cell.length_c   1.000
_cell.angle_alpha   90.00
_cell.angle_beta   90.00
_cell.angle_gamma   90.00
#
_symmetry.space_group_name_H-M   'P 1'
#
loop_
_entity.id
_entity.type
_entity.pdbx_description
1 polymer ?
#
loop_
_entity_poly.entity_id
_entity_poly.type
_entity_poly.pdbx_seq_one_letter_code
_entity_poly.pdbx_strand_id
1 'polypeptide(L)'
;MLRNNREGTPAPFEERVLYARNKLLNGARPAVVGGKPITEELAAELRVTCFSSTSCPPRGEWIRTPLVMRPPDQPLGYGLAAPRNGARSLLSALQAHVIKWLLFDSRPKTKDNKCDVPPDTYLRPSEDRQEEALWRACSEVIWRCGGGNSGQAGVEPKAVVALPTDHCYVQHSSQYYQDGVTEKLHIFEFTSLEDLQIFLKRYLYLFQTEDGVGALLLLYACVLSRGCDNIKKDLDGKITHLVSAHVEGSINVVTLLLTGRATPYLHNGVLYVGDEDHYVSMLLELLSF
;
A
#
# COMPACT_ATOMS: atom_id res chain seq x y z
N MET A 1 1.83 80.28 -18.20
CA MET A 1 2.75 80.04 -17.07
C MET A 1 2.95 78.55 -16.93
N LEU A 2 4.19 78.11 -17.14
CA LEU A 2 4.62 76.71 -17.05
C LEU A 2 4.54 76.22 -15.59
N ARG A 3 3.98 75.02 -15.38
CA ARG A 3 4.27 74.19 -14.20
C ARG A 3 4.46 72.73 -14.63
N ASN A 4 5.68 72.27 -14.39
CA ASN A 4 6.14 70.88 -14.46
C ASN A 4 5.24 69.94 -13.67
N ASN A 5 5.06 68.71 -14.15
CA ASN A 5 5.15 67.51 -13.31
C ASN A 5 5.38 66.23 -14.13
N ARG A 6 6.65 65.81 -14.11
CA ARG A 6 7.18 64.44 -13.98
C ARG A 6 6.42 63.30 -14.67
N GLU A 7 7.07 62.75 -15.69
CA GLU A 7 6.87 61.41 -16.23
C GLU A 7 6.84 60.38 -15.10
N GLY A 8 5.70 59.74 -14.91
CA GLY A 8 5.57 58.53 -14.11
C GLY A 8 5.92 57.33 -14.96
N THR A 9 7.03 56.66 -14.63
CA THR A 9 7.38 55.33 -15.12
C THR A 9 6.22 54.35 -14.89
N PRO A 10 5.78 53.58 -15.89
CA PRO A 10 4.81 52.51 -15.64
C PRO A 10 5.50 51.42 -14.81
N ALA A 11 4.90 51.05 -13.69
CA ALA A 11 5.36 49.94 -12.86
C ALA A 11 5.44 48.66 -13.71
N PRO A 12 6.50 47.84 -13.57
CA PRO A 12 6.59 46.59 -14.29
C PRO A 12 5.43 45.70 -13.86
N PHE A 13 4.68 45.18 -14.85
CA PHE A 13 3.75 44.09 -14.63
C PHE A 13 4.53 42.94 -13.99
N GLU A 14 4.33 42.71 -12.70
CA GLU A 14 4.71 41.44 -12.08
C GLU A 14 3.85 40.36 -12.73
N GLU A 15 4.44 39.72 -13.73
CA GLU A 15 3.98 38.45 -14.28
C GLU A 15 3.93 37.47 -13.10
N ARG A 16 2.75 37.33 -12.49
CA ARG A 16 2.47 36.21 -11.60
C ARG A 16 2.66 34.97 -12.43
N VAL A 17 3.82 34.34 -12.25
CA VAL A 17 4.11 33.00 -12.74
C VAL A 17 3.04 32.10 -12.16
N LEU A 18 1.97 31.89 -12.93
CA LEU A 18 1.08 30.77 -12.72
C LEU A 18 1.97 29.55 -12.93
N TYR A 19 2.35 28.90 -11.83
CA TYR A 19 2.75 27.52 -11.90
C TYR A 19 1.54 26.77 -12.45
N ALA A 20 1.56 26.52 -13.76
CA ALA A 20 0.70 25.54 -14.38
C ALA A 20 0.93 24.24 -13.60
N ARG A 21 -0.10 23.81 -12.87
CA ARG A 21 -0.19 22.50 -12.25
C ARG A 21 0.17 21.50 -13.36
N ASN A 22 1.37 20.94 -13.30
CA ASN A 22 1.90 19.97 -14.24
C ASN A 22 1.01 18.72 -14.24
N LYS A 23 -0.12 18.82 -14.95
CA LYS A 23 -0.92 17.67 -15.35
C LYS A 23 -0.17 17.04 -16.51
N LEU A 24 0.81 16.21 -16.16
CA LEU A 24 1.33 15.11 -16.98
C LEU A 24 1.43 15.42 -18.49
N LEU A 25 2.33 16.33 -18.87
CA LEU A 25 2.90 16.31 -20.21
C LEU A 25 3.76 15.04 -20.33
N ASN A 26 3.13 13.90 -20.67
CA ASN A 26 3.62 12.90 -21.62
C ASN A 26 3.09 11.47 -21.46
N GLY A 27 2.19 11.14 -20.54
CA GLY A 27 1.73 9.73 -20.42
C GLY A 27 2.85 8.69 -20.25
N ALA A 28 4.08 9.16 -19.94
CA ALA A 28 5.25 8.35 -19.80
C ALA A 28 5.25 7.80 -18.38
N ARG A 29 4.88 6.53 -18.27
CA ARG A 29 5.00 5.76 -17.03
C ARG A 29 6.48 5.76 -16.62
N PRO A 30 6.87 6.40 -15.50
CA PRO A 30 8.27 6.56 -15.15
C PRO A 30 8.89 5.18 -14.91
N ALA A 31 9.99 4.87 -15.59
CA ALA A 31 10.71 3.62 -15.35
C ALA A 31 11.06 3.46 -13.86
N VAL A 32 11.10 2.22 -13.37
CA VAL A 32 11.56 1.91 -12.02
C VAL A 32 13.06 2.16 -11.96
N VAL A 33 13.47 3.15 -11.16
CA VAL A 33 14.88 3.56 -11.00
C VAL A 33 15.30 3.38 -9.55
N GLY A 34 16.53 2.88 -9.34
CA GLY A 34 17.10 2.59 -8.02
C GLY A 34 16.70 1.21 -7.51
N GLY A 35 16.82 1.00 -6.19
CA GLY A 35 16.54 -0.30 -5.55
C GLY A 35 17.65 -1.32 -5.79
N LYS A 36 17.58 -2.42 -5.04
CA LYS A 36 18.50 -3.56 -5.17
C LYS A 36 17.81 -4.69 -5.94
N PRO A 37 18.45 -5.30 -6.94
CA PRO A 37 17.94 -6.52 -7.54
C PRO A 37 17.63 -7.59 -6.50
N ILE A 38 16.50 -8.29 -6.66
CA ILE A 38 16.17 -9.45 -5.83
C ILE A 38 17.21 -10.57 -6.05
N THR A 39 17.62 -11.24 -4.98
CA THR A 39 18.49 -12.41 -5.06
C THR A 39 17.66 -13.68 -5.23
N GLU A 40 18.28 -14.77 -5.70
CA GLU A 40 17.62 -16.06 -5.82
C GLU A 40 17.10 -16.56 -4.47
N GLU A 41 17.89 -16.36 -3.40
CA GLU A 41 17.52 -16.77 -2.04
C GLU A 41 16.29 -16.03 -1.55
N LEU A 42 16.25 -14.70 -1.73
CA LEU A 42 15.12 -13.89 -1.31
C LEU A 42 13.87 -14.19 -2.15
N ALA A 43 14.02 -14.39 -3.46
CA ALA A 43 12.93 -14.78 -4.35
C ALA A 43 12.33 -16.14 -3.95
N ALA A 44 13.18 -17.11 -3.65
CA ALA A 44 12.77 -18.42 -3.17
C ALA A 44 12.05 -18.32 -1.82
N GLU A 45 12.63 -17.62 -0.85
CA GLU A 45 12.06 -17.47 0.48
C GLU A 45 10.71 -16.74 0.45
N LEU A 46 10.60 -15.67 -0.34
CA LEU A 46 9.36 -14.90 -0.49
C LEU A 46 8.23 -15.79 -1.04
N ARG A 47 8.54 -16.62 -2.03
CA ARG A 47 7.57 -17.55 -2.63
C ARG A 47 7.19 -18.71 -1.71
N VAL A 48 8.14 -19.29 -0.98
CA VAL A 48 7.84 -20.31 0.02
C VAL A 48 6.96 -19.73 1.13
N THR A 49 7.31 -18.55 1.64
CA THR A 49 6.56 -17.89 2.72
C THR A 49 5.13 -17.56 2.29
N CYS A 50 4.93 -17.08 1.05
CA CYS A 50 3.60 -16.75 0.55
C CYS A 50 2.80 -17.97 0.11
N PHE A 51 3.40 -18.88 -0.66
CA PHE A 51 2.69 -19.88 -1.47
C PHE A 51 3.20 -21.32 -1.30
N SER A 52 4.14 -21.59 -0.38
CA SER A 52 4.73 -22.92 -0.13
C SER A 52 5.53 -23.53 -1.31
N SER A 53 5.81 -22.79 -2.38
CA SER A 53 6.48 -23.37 -3.55
C SER A 53 7.26 -22.36 -4.39
N THR A 54 8.46 -22.77 -4.82
CA THR A 54 9.29 -22.10 -5.83
C THR A 54 9.19 -22.75 -7.21
N SER A 55 8.75 -24.01 -7.27
CA SER A 55 8.61 -24.81 -8.50
C SER A 55 7.19 -24.75 -9.11
N CYS A 56 6.26 -24.05 -8.47
CA CYS A 56 4.93 -23.76 -9.01
C CYS A 56 4.69 -22.25 -8.93
N PRO A 57 4.45 -21.56 -10.07
CA PRO A 57 4.12 -20.13 -10.08
C PRO A 57 2.96 -19.79 -9.12
N PRO A 58 2.91 -18.56 -8.58
CA PRO A 58 1.76 -18.09 -7.83
C PRO A 58 0.46 -18.31 -8.63
N ARG A 59 -0.63 -18.58 -7.91
CA ARG A 59 -1.92 -18.87 -8.54
C ARG A 59 -2.36 -17.71 -9.41
N GLY A 60 -3.09 -18.04 -10.47
CA GLY A 60 -3.58 -17.07 -11.46
C GLY A 60 -4.29 -15.85 -10.87
N GLU A 61 -4.98 -16.01 -9.74
CA GLU A 61 -5.64 -14.90 -9.04
C GLU A 61 -4.65 -13.85 -8.52
N TRP A 62 -3.43 -14.22 -8.10
CA TRP A 62 -2.45 -13.27 -7.57
C TRP A 62 -1.69 -12.53 -8.67
N ILE A 63 -1.50 -13.18 -9.81
CA ILE A 63 -0.84 -12.60 -10.99
C ILE A 63 -1.80 -11.87 -11.95
N ARG A 64 -3.10 -11.84 -11.65
CA ARG A 64 -4.14 -11.15 -12.44
C ARG A 64 -5.16 -10.43 -11.56
N THR A 65 -4.68 -9.81 -10.48
CA THR A 65 -5.51 -8.95 -9.63
C THR A 65 -4.82 -7.60 -9.44
N PRO A 66 -5.25 -6.57 -10.19
CA PRO A 66 -4.76 -5.21 -9.98
C PRO A 66 -5.49 -4.52 -8.83
N LEU A 67 -4.92 -3.43 -8.32
CA LEU A 67 -5.52 -2.57 -7.30
C LEU A 67 -6.23 -1.38 -7.97
N VAL A 68 -7.39 -1.62 -8.55
CA VAL A 68 -8.14 -0.60 -9.30
C VAL A 68 -9.39 -0.20 -8.52
N MET A 69 -9.69 1.10 -8.48
CA MET A 69 -10.90 1.63 -7.87
C MET A 69 -12.08 1.49 -8.83
N ARG A 70 -13.30 1.33 -8.32
CA ARG A 70 -14.51 1.37 -9.14
C ARG A 70 -14.68 2.76 -9.78
N PRO A 71 -15.38 2.89 -10.91
CA PRO A 71 -15.63 4.18 -11.53
C PRO A 71 -16.24 5.18 -10.53
N PRO A 72 -15.72 6.43 -10.43
CA PRO A 72 -16.11 7.40 -9.41
C PRO A 72 -17.56 7.86 -9.51
N ASP A 73 -18.17 7.76 -10.69
CA ASP A 73 -19.54 8.11 -11.00
C ASP A 73 -20.55 7.00 -10.68
N GLN A 74 -20.08 5.79 -10.33
CA GLN A 74 -20.93 4.65 -10.02
C GLN A 74 -21.18 4.48 -8.51
N PRO A 75 -22.26 3.76 -8.12
CA PRO A 75 -22.43 3.34 -6.74
C PRO A 75 -21.19 2.59 -6.24
N LEU A 76 -20.81 2.87 -5.00
CA LEU A 76 -19.61 2.30 -4.37
C LEU A 76 -18.30 2.73 -5.06
N GLY A 77 -18.22 3.95 -5.59
CA GLY A 77 -16.97 4.52 -6.12
C GLY A 77 -15.83 4.57 -5.09
N TYR A 78 -16.11 4.51 -3.79
CA TYR A 78 -15.09 4.33 -2.76
C TYR A 78 -14.51 2.90 -2.69
N GLY A 79 -15.05 1.97 -3.47
CA GLY A 79 -14.70 0.54 -3.51
C GLY A 79 -13.58 0.22 -4.50
N LEU A 80 -12.78 -0.78 -4.18
CA LEU A 80 -11.90 -1.49 -5.10
C LEU A 80 -12.74 -2.38 -6.02
N ALA A 81 -12.38 -2.40 -7.30
CA ALA A 81 -12.84 -3.39 -8.24
C ALA A 81 -12.22 -4.74 -7.87
N ALA A 82 -13.07 -5.72 -7.53
CA ALA A 82 -12.64 -7.06 -7.19
C ALA A 82 -13.06 -8.04 -8.29
N PRO A 83 -12.11 -8.59 -9.08
CA PRO A 83 -12.40 -9.68 -9.99
C PRO A 83 -12.98 -10.87 -9.25
N ARG A 84 -13.86 -11.66 -9.91
CA ARG A 84 -14.37 -12.90 -9.31
C ARG A 84 -13.19 -13.83 -9.02
N ASN A 85 -13.03 -14.19 -7.75
CA ASN A 85 -11.92 -15.00 -7.21
C ASN A 85 -10.56 -14.29 -7.11
N GLY A 86 -10.46 -12.97 -7.27
CA GLY A 86 -9.20 -12.23 -7.12
C GLY A 86 -8.89 -11.88 -5.67
N ALA A 87 -7.76 -12.39 -5.13
CA ALA A 87 -7.09 -12.01 -3.87
C ALA A 87 -7.99 -11.41 -2.75
N ARG A 88 -9.16 -12.03 -2.48
CA ARG A 88 -10.27 -11.38 -1.77
C ARG A 88 -9.91 -10.92 -0.37
N SER A 89 -9.14 -11.73 0.36
CA SER A 89 -8.66 -11.38 1.71
C SER A 89 -7.83 -10.10 1.71
N LEU A 90 -6.95 -9.93 0.71
CA LEU A 90 -6.13 -8.73 0.59
C LEU A 90 -6.98 -7.53 0.21
N LEU A 91 -7.83 -7.66 -0.81
CA LEU A 91 -8.67 -6.56 -1.29
C LEU A 91 -9.62 -6.06 -0.21
N SER A 92 -10.27 -6.96 0.53
CA SER A 92 -11.19 -6.58 1.62
C SER A 92 -10.48 -5.85 2.76
N ALA A 93 -9.28 -6.30 3.15
CA ALA A 93 -8.52 -5.63 4.21
C ALA A 93 -8.00 -4.26 3.75
N LEU A 94 -7.51 -4.15 2.51
CA LEU A 94 -7.09 -2.87 1.94
C LEU A 94 -8.27 -1.90 1.80
N GLN A 95 -9.44 -2.40 1.38
CA GLN A 95 -10.67 -1.63 1.27
C GLN A 95 -11.06 -0.96 2.60
N ALA A 96 -10.83 -1.62 3.73
CA ALA A 96 -11.09 -1.05 5.04
C ALA A 96 -10.20 0.19 5.30
N HIS A 97 -8.92 0.14 4.94
CA HIS A 97 -8.00 1.28 5.04
C HIS A 97 -8.36 2.43 4.09
N VAL A 98 -8.81 2.11 2.87
CA VAL A 98 -9.33 3.11 1.91
C VAL A 98 -10.54 3.85 2.49
N ILE A 99 -11.51 3.11 3.03
CA ILE A 99 -12.72 3.68 3.65
C ILE A 99 -12.35 4.49 4.89
N LYS A 100 -11.46 3.96 5.74
CA LYS A 100 -10.96 4.67 6.93
C LYS A 100 -10.38 6.03 6.53
N TRP A 101 -9.46 6.04 5.56
CA TRP A 101 -8.83 7.29 5.13
C TRP A 101 -9.85 8.28 4.58
N LEU A 102 -10.79 7.81 3.74
CA LEU A 102 -11.86 8.66 3.18
C LEU A 102 -12.76 9.26 4.26
N LEU A 103 -13.19 8.47 5.24
CA LEU A 103 -14.12 8.91 6.27
C LEU A 103 -13.47 9.74 7.38
N PHE A 104 -12.20 9.46 7.72
CA PHE A 104 -11.58 10.00 8.93
C PHE A 104 -10.40 10.93 8.62
N ASP A 105 -9.38 10.41 7.93
CA ASP A 105 -8.08 11.08 7.82
C ASP A 105 -8.04 12.18 6.75
N SER A 106 -8.88 12.05 5.74
CA SER A 106 -8.95 12.97 4.59
C SER A 106 -9.81 14.22 4.86
N ARG A 107 -10.39 14.32 6.06
CA ARG A 107 -11.25 15.43 6.48
C ARG A 107 -10.40 16.67 6.79
N PRO A 108 -10.87 17.88 6.44
CA PRO A 108 -10.24 19.11 6.90
C PRO A 108 -10.18 19.13 8.43
N LYS A 109 -9.02 19.44 9.02
CA LYS A 109 -8.89 19.63 10.46
C LYS A 109 -9.62 20.91 10.86
N THR A 110 -10.85 20.79 11.35
CA THR A 110 -11.63 21.91 11.90
C THR A 110 -11.29 22.09 13.39
N LYS A 111 -11.37 23.33 13.90
CA LYS A 111 -11.01 23.64 15.30
C LYS A 111 -11.95 22.98 16.32
N ASP A 112 -13.13 22.55 15.90
CA ASP A 112 -14.20 21.97 16.69
C ASP A 112 -14.45 20.49 16.36
N ASN A 113 -13.60 19.85 15.52
CA ASN A 113 -13.79 18.49 15.00
C ASN A 113 -15.16 18.25 14.34
N LYS A 114 -15.91 19.32 14.01
CA LYS A 114 -17.18 19.20 13.30
C LYS A 114 -16.91 19.15 11.82
N CYS A 115 -17.59 18.22 11.17
CA CYS A 115 -17.59 18.08 9.73
C CYS A 115 -18.90 18.67 9.20
N ASP A 116 -18.83 19.79 8.50
CA ASP A 116 -20.01 20.50 7.98
C ASP A 116 -20.75 19.71 6.87
N VAL A 117 -20.12 18.65 6.36
CA VAL A 117 -20.67 17.77 5.32
C VAL A 117 -20.93 16.36 5.86
N PRO A 118 -22.08 15.74 5.50
CA PRO A 118 -22.41 14.38 5.92
C PRO A 118 -21.33 13.34 5.56
N PRO A 119 -21.08 12.32 6.41
CA PRO A 119 -20.08 11.27 6.16
C PRO A 119 -20.23 10.58 4.79
N ASP A 120 -21.47 10.35 4.34
CA ASP A 120 -21.76 9.70 3.05
C ASP A 120 -21.20 10.48 1.84
N THR A 121 -20.95 11.78 1.98
CA THR A 121 -20.34 12.61 0.94
C THR A 121 -18.90 12.18 0.67
N TYR A 122 -18.18 11.71 1.69
CA TYR A 122 -16.79 11.23 1.57
C TYR A 122 -16.71 9.85 0.90
N LEU A 123 -17.82 9.11 0.88
CA LEU A 123 -17.99 7.85 0.15
C LEU A 123 -18.42 8.08 -1.31
N ARG A 124 -18.26 9.30 -1.83
CA ARG A 124 -18.36 9.60 -3.27
C ARG A 124 -17.10 10.33 -3.75
N PRO A 125 -15.91 9.71 -3.63
CA PRO A 125 -14.65 10.36 -3.95
C PRO A 125 -14.55 10.65 -5.46
N SER A 126 -13.93 11.77 -5.81
CA SER A 126 -13.43 12.01 -7.16
C SER A 126 -12.29 11.06 -7.52
N GLU A 127 -11.93 10.96 -8.79
CA GLU A 127 -10.79 10.17 -9.28
C GLU A 127 -9.48 10.53 -8.54
N ASP A 128 -9.15 11.82 -8.42
CA ASP A 128 -7.98 12.29 -7.66
C ASP A 128 -8.00 11.79 -6.19
N ARG A 129 -9.17 11.73 -5.56
CA ARG A 129 -9.35 11.29 -4.17
C ARG A 129 -9.30 9.76 -4.05
N GLN A 130 -9.74 9.03 -5.07
CA GLN A 130 -9.60 7.58 -5.17
C GLN A 130 -8.12 7.19 -5.26
N GLU A 131 -7.36 7.86 -6.14
CA GLU A 131 -5.91 7.65 -6.24
C GLU A 131 -5.22 7.96 -4.93
N GLU A 132 -5.55 9.10 -4.30
CA GLU A 132 -5.00 9.47 -2.99
C GLU A 132 -5.29 8.44 -1.91
N ALA A 133 -6.55 8.04 -1.76
CA ALA A 133 -6.93 7.03 -0.78
C ALA A 133 -6.17 5.72 -1.00
N LEU A 134 -5.97 5.31 -2.25
CA LEU A 134 -5.32 4.05 -2.57
C LEU A 134 -3.83 4.03 -2.20
N TRP A 135 -3.03 5.01 -2.62
CA TRP A 135 -1.61 5.02 -2.25
C TRP A 135 -1.40 5.31 -0.77
N ARG A 136 -2.29 6.08 -0.12
CA ARG A 136 -2.28 6.28 1.34
C ARG A 136 -2.53 4.97 2.07
N ALA A 137 -3.59 4.24 1.69
CA ALA A 137 -3.94 2.96 2.30
C ALA A 137 -2.84 1.91 2.10
N CYS A 138 -2.26 1.81 0.90
CA CYS A 138 -1.13 0.92 0.65
C CYS A 138 0.07 1.28 1.54
N SER A 139 0.40 2.58 1.65
CA SER A 139 1.51 3.05 2.48
C SER A 139 1.30 2.72 3.95
N GLU A 140 0.10 2.98 4.49
CA GLU A 140 -0.24 2.70 5.89
C GLU A 140 -0.11 1.22 6.21
N VAL A 141 -0.63 0.36 5.34
CA VAL A 141 -0.58 -1.09 5.50
C VAL A 141 0.86 -1.61 5.48
N ILE A 142 1.68 -1.18 4.52
CA ILE A 142 3.09 -1.58 4.40
C ILE A 142 3.87 -1.08 5.61
N TRP A 143 3.69 0.20 5.98
CA TRP A 143 4.35 0.83 7.13
C TRP A 143 4.02 0.10 8.44
N ARG A 144 2.75 -0.26 8.65
CA ARG A 144 2.32 -1.05 9.81
C ARG A 144 3.01 -2.42 9.87
N CYS A 145 3.13 -3.13 8.74
CA CYS A 145 3.86 -4.40 8.68
C CYS A 145 5.34 -4.23 9.06
N GLY A 146 5.93 -3.08 8.76
CA GLY A 146 7.30 -2.69 9.11
C GLY A 146 7.48 -2.18 10.54
N GLY A 147 6.49 -2.27 11.42
CA GLY A 147 6.55 -1.76 12.80
C GLY A 147 6.17 -0.29 12.97
N GLY A 148 5.68 0.36 11.90
CA GLY A 148 5.38 1.79 11.81
C GLY A 148 4.39 2.37 12.82
N ASN A 149 3.64 1.52 13.50
CA ASN A 149 2.67 1.87 14.55
C ASN A 149 2.84 0.99 15.81
N SER A 150 3.87 0.14 15.87
CA SER A 150 4.12 -0.64 17.08
C SER A 150 4.75 0.26 18.11
N GLY A 151 4.05 0.55 19.21
CA GLY A 151 4.62 1.24 20.38
C GLY A 151 5.72 0.43 21.10
N GLN A 152 6.25 -0.62 20.46
CA GLN A 152 7.32 -1.45 20.98
C GLN A 152 8.63 -0.65 20.97
N ALA A 153 9.05 -0.24 22.16
CA ALA A 153 10.31 0.46 22.36
C ALA A 153 11.49 -0.38 21.80
N GLY A 154 12.27 0.21 20.90
CA GLY A 154 13.55 -0.35 20.43
C GLY A 154 13.56 -1.00 19.05
N VAL A 155 12.43 -1.06 18.32
CA VAL A 155 12.42 -1.47 16.91
C VAL A 155 12.14 -0.25 16.03
N GLU A 156 13.14 0.19 15.29
CA GLU A 156 12.94 1.25 14.30
C GLU A 156 12.08 0.74 13.15
N PRO A 157 11.02 1.48 12.75
CA PRO A 157 10.14 1.03 11.70
C PRO A 157 10.86 1.03 10.35
N LYS A 158 10.70 -0.07 9.61
CA LYS A 158 11.28 -0.22 8.26
C LYS A 158 10.29 -0.86 7.31
N ALA A 159 9.89 -0.10 6.29
CA ALA A 159 9.08 -0.60 5.18
C ALA A 159 9.97 -1.06 4.02
N VAL A 160 9.58 -2.15 3.38
CA VAL A 160 10.26 -2.71 2.21
C VAL A 160 9.25 -2.92 1.09
N VAL A 161 9.50 -2.35 -0.08
CA VAL A 161 8.63 -2.45 -1.27
C VAL A 161 9.39 -3.12 -2.39
N ALA A 162 8.73 -4.02 -3.12
CA ALA A 162 9.26 -4.64 -4.32
C ALA A 162 8.50 -4.14 -5.56
N LEU A 163 9.22 -3.67 -6.58
CA LEU A 163 8.64 -3.26 -7.87
C LEU A 163 9.25 -4.06 -9.02
N PRO A 164 8.46 -4.48 -10.02
CA PRO A 164 8.97 -5.20 -11.17
C PRO A 164 9.75 -4.28 -12.12
N THR A 165 10.75 -4.85 -12.77
CA THR A 165 11.52 -4.22 -13.85
C THR A 165 11.48 -5.10 -15.10
N ASP A 166 12.11 -4.66 -16.19
CA ASP A 166 12.18 -5.46 -17.43
C ASP A 166 13.28 -6.54 -17.39
N HIS A 167 14.20 -6.46 -16.42
CA HIS A 167 15.34 -7.37 -16.33
C HIS A 167 15.04 -8.58 -15.45
N CYS A 168 15.55 -9.75 -15.85
CA CYS A 168 15.38 -11.00 -15.14
C CYS A 168 16.65 -11.34 -14.32
N TYR A 169 16.55 -11.28 -12.99
CA TYR A 169 17.66 -11.49 -12.07
C TYR A 169 17.78 -12.94 -11.58
N VAL A 170 16.66 -13.68 -11.54
CA VAL A 170 16.63 -15.09 -11.11
C VAL A 170 16.34 -15.99 -12.31
N GLN A 171 17.22 -16.95 -12.57
CA GLN A 171 17.11 -17.84 -13.73
C GLN A 171 16.11 -18.98 -13.48
N HIS A 172 15.48 -19.44 -14.56
CA HIS A 172 14.64 -20.64 -14.49
C HIS A 172 15.50 -21.87 -14.19
N SER A 173 15.04 -22.72 -13.28
CA SER A 173 15.69 -23.97 -12.91
C SER A 173 14.66 -25.03 -12.49
N SER A 174 15.09 -26.27 -12.27
CA SER A 174 14.20 -27.31 -11.73
C SER A 174 13.76 -27.03 -10.29
N GLN A 175 14.46 -26.14 -9.58
CA GLN A 175 14.13 -25.69 -8.22
C GLN A 175 13.36 -24.36 -8.21
N TYR A 176 13.37 -23.58 -9.31
CA TYR A 176 12.72 -22.28 -9.40
C TYR A 176 12.06 -22.05 -10.77
N TYR A 177 10.73 -22.02 -10.79
CA TYR A 177 9.96 -21.78 -12.01
C TYR A 177 9.56 -20.31 -12.06
N GLN A 178 10.16 -19.55 -12.98
CA GLN A 178 9.82 -18.13 -13.21
C GLN A 178 8.32 -17.91 -13.34
N ASP A 179 7.84 -16.81 -12.75
CA ASP A 179 6.41 -16.45 -12.76
C ASP A 179 6.13 -15.17 -13.55
N GLY A 180 7.16 -14.56 -14.13
CA GLY A 180 7.06 -13.34 -14.92
C GLY A 180 7.22 -12.06 -14.09
N VAL A 181 7.26 -12.18 -12.76
CA VAL A 181 7.20 -11.06 -11.81
C VAL A 181 8.33 -11.13 -10.79
N THR A 182 8.38 -12.19 -9.99
CA THR A 182 9.25 -12.31 -8.81
C THR A 182 10.71 -12.23 -9.21
N GLU A 183 11.10 -12.88 -10.29
CA GLU A 183 12.48 -12.86 -10.79
C GLU A 183 12.95 -11.50 -11.32
N LYS A 184 12.05 -10.51 -11.44
CA LYS A 184 12.32 -9.19 -12.01
C LYS A 184 12.25 -8.05 -11.01
N LEU A 185 12.11 -8.37 -9.73
CA LEU A 185 11.88 -7.38 -8.68
C LEU A 185 13.14 -6.61 -8.31
N HIS A 186 12.96 -5.30 -8.14
CA HIS A 186 13.86 -4.44 -7.36
C HIS A 186 13.25 -4.17 -5.98
N ILE A 187 14.10 -4.22 -4.96
CA ILE A 187 13.76 -4.05 -3.55
C ILE A 187 14.17 -2.65 -3.08
N PHE A 188 13.25 -1.95 -2.42
CA PHE A 188 13.40 -0.60 -1.90
C PHE A 188 13.10 -0.59 -0.41
N GLU A 189 13.92 0.09 0.39
CA GLU A 189 13.75 0.20 1.85
C GLU A 189 13.45 1.66 2.24
N PHE A 190 12.58 1.84 3.23
CA PHE A 190 12.14 3.14 3.71
C PHE A 190 12.09 3.14 5.24
N THR A 191 12.60 4.20 5.85
CA THR A 191 12.53 4.47 7.30
C THR A 191 11.62 5.65 7.64
N SER A 192 10.91 6.18 6.65
CA SER A 192 9.92 7.26 6.78
C SER A 192 8.64 6.91 6.03
N LEU A 193 7.49 7.10 6.68
CA LEU A 193 6.19 6.96 6.05
C LEU A 193 5.98 7.98 4.91
N GLU A 194 6.55 9.18 5.04
CA GLU A 194 6.43 10.22 4.02
C GLU A 194 7.15 9.82 2.72
N ASP A 195 8.37 9.30 2.83
CA ASP A 195 9.14 8.84 1.66
C ASP A 195 8.46 7.64 0.99
N LEU A 196 7.92 6.71 1.79
CA LEU A 196 7.11 5.59 1.29
C LEU A 196 5.88 6.08 0.52
N GLN A 197 5.18 7.09 1.05
CA GLN A 197 4.00 7.69 0.40
C GLN A 197 4.35 8.36 -0.93
N ILE A 198 5.43 9.13 -0.97
CA ILE A 198 5.92 9.74 -2.21
C ILE A 198 6.27 8.66 -3.24
N PHE A 199 6.93 7.59 -2.80
CA PHE A 199 7.32 6.47 -3.65
C PHE A 199 6.11 5.71 -4.23
N LEU A 200 5.15 5.32 -3.39
CA LEU A 200 3.94 4.63 -3.85
C LEU A 200 3.08 5.51 -4.75
N LYS A 201 2.95 6.81 -4.45
CA LYS A 201 2.25 7.75 -5.34
C LYS A 201 2.88 7.79 -6.73
N ARG A 202 4.23 7.79 -6.82
CA ARG A 202 4.96 7.81 -8.10
C ARG A 202 4.76 6.54 -8.92
N TYR A 203 4.72 5.37 -8.27
CA TYR A 203 4.69 4.07 -8.94
C TYR A 203 3.33 3.36 -8.87
N LEU A 204 2.28 4.04 -8.42
CA LEU A 204 0.93 3.46 -8.23
C LEU A 204 0.40 2.78 -9.51
N TYR A 205 0.75 3.31 -10.68
CA TYR A 205 0.36 2.75 -11.98
C TYR A 205 0.78 1.28 -12.18
N LEU A 206 1.87 0.82 -11.53
CA LEU A 206 2.31 -0.58 -11.58
C LEU A 206 1.34 -1.50 -10.83
N PHE A 207 0.69 -0.98 -9.79
CA PHE A 207 -0.32 -1.71 -9.02
C PHE A 207 -1.69 -1.70 -9.74
N GLN A 208 -1.93 -0.72 -10.61
CA GLN A 208 -3.20 -0.49 -11.29
C GLN A 208 -3.25 -1.02 -12.73
N THR A 209 -2.15 -1.58 -13.25
CA THR A 209 -2.10 -2.09 -14.63
C THR A 209 -3.15 -3.18 -14.83
N GLU A 210 -3.97 -3.08 -15.89
CA GLU A 210 -5.00 -4.06 -16.23
C GLU A 210 -4.42 -5.47 -16.38
N ASP A 211 -5.14 -6.48 -15.86
CA ASP A 211 -4.67 -7.87 -15.71
C ASP A 211 -3.29 -8.00 -15.02
N GLY A 212 -2.87 -6.97 -14.29
CA GLY A 212 -1.59 -6.89 -13.63
C GLY A 212 -1.56 -7.53 -12.25
N VAL A 213 -0.43 -7.32 -11.58
CA VAL A 213 -0.01 -8.04 -10.37
C VAL A 213 -0.10 -7.20 -9.09
N GLY A 214 -0.97 -6.19 -9.06
CA GLY A 214 -1.04 -5.21 -7.96
C GLY A 214 -1.25 -5.83 -6.58
N ALA A 215 -2.13 -6.83 -6.47
CA ALA A 215 -2.33 -7.56 -5.22
C ALA A 215 -1.08 -8.34 -4.79
N LEU A 216 -0.35 -8.95 -5.72
CA LEU A 216 0.90 -9.66 -5.44
C LEU A 216 2.00 -8.68 -4.97
N LEU A 217 2.13 -7.53 -5.62
CA LEU A 217 3.12 -6.51 -5.23
C LEU A 217 2.84 -5.98 -3.82
N LEU A 218 1.57 -5.73 -3.47
CA LEU A 218 1.21 -5.30 -2.12
C LEU A 218 1.46 -6.41 -1.09
N LEU A 219 1.11 -7.66 -1.41
CA LEU A 219 1.41 -8.80 -0.53
C LEU A 219 2.91 -8.91 -0.27
N TYR A 220 3.73 -8.83 -1.31
CA TYR A 220 5.19 -8.87 -1.19
C TYR A 220 5.73 -7.71 -0.37
N ALA A 221 5.23 -6.48 -0.57
CA ALA A 221 5.63 -5.35 0.26
C ALA A 221 5.30 -5.56 1.74
N CYS A 222 4.11 -6.10 2.07
CA CYS A 222 3.76 -6.44 3.45
C CYS A 222 4.67 -7.52 4.04
N VAL A 223 4.91 -8.61 3.29
CA VAL A 223 5.75 -9.74 3.76
C VAL A 223 7.21 -9.33 3.93
N LEU A 224 7.76 -8.55 3.00
CA LEU A 224 9.13 -8.05 3.09
C LEU A 224 9.30 -7.06 4.26
N SER A 225 8.32 -6.18 4.47
CA SER A 225 8.33 -5.23 5.59
C SER A 225 8.24 -5.95 6.94
N ARG A 226 7.39 -6.97 7.05
CA ARG A 226 7.27 -7.79 8.26
C ARG A 226 8.49 -8.69 8.46
N GLY A 227 9.07 -9.17 7.37
CA GLY A 227 10.15 -10.17 7.31
C GLY A 227 9.62 -11.60 7.24
N CYS A 228 10.17 -12.42 6.34
CA CYS A 228 9.73 -13.80 6.10
C CYS A 228 9.77 -14.67 7.38
N ASP A 229 10.83 -14.57 8.17
CA ASP A 229 10.93 -15.30 9.45
C ASP A 229 9.89 -14.87 10.48
N ASN A 230 9.56 -13.59 10.50
CA ASN A 230 8.52 -13.07 11.38
C ASN A 230 7.13 -13.51 10.95
N ILE A 231 6.87 -13.61 9.64
CA ILE A 231 5.64 -14.22 9.12
C ILE A 231 5.54 -15.69 9.56
N LYS A 232 6.61 -16.48 9.43
CA LYS A 232 6.63 -17.89 9.89
C LYS A 232 6.35 -18.00 11.39
N LYS A 233 6.88 -17.07 12.21
CA LYS A 233 6.59 -16.98 13.65
C LYS A 233 5.14 -16.59 13.93
N ASP A 234 4.60 -15.62 13.20
CA ASP A 234 3.20 -15.17 13.35
C ASP A 234 2.21 -16.31 13.06
N LEU A 235 2.56 -17.24 12.17
CA LEU A 235 1.76 -18.41 11.78
C LEU A 235 1.75 -19.56 12.81
N ASP A 236 2.38 -19.38 13.97
CA ASP A 236 2.37 -20.33 15.11
C ASP A 236 2.88 -21.74 14.76
N GLY A 237 3.73 -21.85 13.73
CA GLY A 237 4.35 -23.12 13.30
C GLY A 237 3.41 -24.19 12.73
N LYS A 238 2.09 -23.99 12.82
CA LYS A 238 1.06 -24.93 12.30
C LYS A 238 0.73 -24.66 10.83
N ILE A 239 0.83 -23.41 10.41
CA ILE A 239 0.55 -22.99 9.03
C ILE A 239 1.89 -22.74 8.35
N THR A 240 2.13 -23.43 7.24
CA THR A 240 3.43 -23.41 6.56
C THR A 240 3.61 -22.25 5.57
N HIS A 241 2.51 -21.59 5.17
CA HIS A 241 2.53 -20.51 4.18
C HIS A 241 1.33 -19.56 4.37
N LEU A 242 1.52 -18.31 3.96
CA LEU A 242 0.60 -17.20 4.24
C LEU A 242 -0.72 -17.31 3.47
N VAL A 243 -0.68 -17.70 2.19
CA VAL A 243 -1.85 -17.70 1.31
C VAL A 243 -2.49 -19.09 1.29
N SER A 244 -3.64 -19.21 1.96
CA SER A 244 -4.40 -20.46 2.00
C SER A 244 -5.04 -20.80 0.65
N ALA A 245 -5.47 -22.07 0.51
CA ALA A 245 -6.19 -22.52 -0.66
C ALA A 245 -7.70 -22.21 -0.66
N HIS A 246 -8.21 -21.61 0.41
CA HIS A 246 -9.64 -21.46 0.66
C HIS A 246 -10.25 -20.36 -0.22
N VAL A 247 -11.46 -20.61 -0.71
CA VAL A 247 -12.21 -19.68 -1.59
C VAL A 247 -12.57 -18.37 -0.87
N GLU A 248 -12.67 -18.40 0.46
CA GLU A 248 -12.95 -17.24 1.31
C GLU A 248 -11.74 -16.29 1.44
N GLY A 249 -10.55 -16.75 1.07
CA GLY A 249 -9.29 -16.05 1.25
C GLY A 249 -8.56 -16.50 2.52
N SER A 250 -7.35 -15.96 2.74
CA SER A 250 -6.53 -16.29 3.91
C SER A 250 -6.75 -15.27 5.02
N ILE A 251 -7.23 -15.73 6.18
CA ILE A 251 -7.35 -14.90 7.38
C ILE A 251 -6.00 -14.28 7.77
N ASN A 252 -4.90 -15.00 7.57
CA ASN A 252 -3.55 -14.52 7.89
C ASN A 252 -3.13 -13.33 7.01
N VAL A 253 -3.65 -13.27 5.77
CA VAL A 253 -3.46 -12.09 4.90
C VAL A 253 -4.29 -10.93 5.43
N VAL A 254 -5.54 -11.17 5.86
CA VAL A 254 -6.39 -10.13 6.45
C VAL A 254 -5.74 -9.56 7.73
N THR A 255 -5.30 -10.41 8.65
CA THR A 255 -4.67 -9.99 9.90
C THR A 255 -3.35 -9.27 9.66
N LEU A 256 -2.55 -9.71 8.68
CA LEU A 256 -1.34 -9.00 8.28
C LEU A 256 -1.64 -7.58 7.83
N LEU A 257 -2.64 -7.39 6.96
CA LEU A 257 -2.98 -6.05 6.46
C LEU A 257 -3.62 -5.15 7.53
N LEU A 258 -4.42 -5.71 8.43
CA LEU A 258 -5.08 -4.94 9.48
C LEU A 258 -4.16 -4.59 10.65
N THR A 259 -3.30 -5.52 11.06
CA THR A 259 -2.53 -5.43 12.32
C THR A 259 -1.02 -5.37 12.13
N GLY A 260 -0.52 -5.66 10.93
CA GLY A 260 0.91 -5.85 10.66
C GLY A 260 1.43 -7.24 11.06
N ARG A 261 0.57 -8.15 11.54
CA ARG A 261 0.93 -9.51 12.00
C ARG A 261 0.06 -10.57 11.34
N ALA A 262 0.68 -11.63 10.82
CA ALA A 262 -0.02 -12.69 10.08
C ALA A 262 -0.63 -13.78 10.98
N THR A 263 -1.15 -13.41 12.15
CA THR A 263 -1.66 -14.39 13.12
C THR A 263 -2.95 -15.06 12.64
N PRO A 264 -3.12 -16.39 12.84
CA PRO A 264 -4.37 -17.08 12.57
C PRO A 264 -5.43 -16.85 13.64
N TYR A 265 -5.06 -16.27 14.78
CA TYR A 265 -5.96 -16.08 15.92
C TYR A 265 -6.46 -14.65 15.96
N LEU A 266 -7.76 -14.49 15.76
CA LEU A 266 -8.48 -13.23 16.02
C LEU A 266 -9.19 -13.32 17.38
N HIS A 267 -8.47 -13.69 18.44
CA HIS A 267 -9.02 -13.49 19.79
C HIS A 267 -8.89 -12.01 20.14
N ASN A 268 -9.88 -11.44 20.84
CA ASN A 268 -9.95 -10.04 21.29
C ASN A 268 -8.68 -9.55 22.01
N GLY A 269 -7.62 -9.25 21.24
CA GLY A 269 -6.25 -9.16 21.74
C GLY A 269 -5.64 -10.55 21.94
N VAL A 270 -4.58 -10.87 21.20
CA VAL A 270 -3.65 -11.92 21.61
C VAL A 270 -2.79 -11.32 22.72
N LEU A 271 -2.91 -11.86 23.93
CA LEU A 271 -2.10 -11.50 25.08
C LEU A 271 -0.72 -12.14 24.91
N TYR A 272 0.23 -11.39 24.36
CA TYR A 272 1.63 -11.81 24.39
C TYR A 272 2.17 -11.56 25.79
N VAL A 273 2.76 -12.58 26.41
CA VAL A 273 3.42 -12.44 27.72
C VAL A 273 4.51 -11.38 27.59
N GLY A 274 4.28 -10.19 28.17
CA GLY A 274 5.16 -9.01 28.08
C GLY A 274 4.61 -7.81 27.30
N ASP A 275 3.38 -7.84 26.78
CA ASP A 275 2.79 -6.77 25.95
C ASP A 275 1.52 -6.18 26.61
N GLU A 276 1.62 -5.77 27.88
CA GLU A 276 0.50 -5.26 28.69
C GLU A 276 -0.07 -3.92 28.17
N ASP A 277 0.67 -3.19 27.33
CA ASP A 277 0.28 -1.87 26.81
C ASP A 277 -0.53 -1.92 25.49
N HIS A 278 -0.57 -3.06 24.79
CA HIS A 278 -1.22 -3.16 23.47
C HIS A 278 -2.76 -3.16 23.52
N TYR A 279 -3.35 -3.48 24.67
CA TYR A 279 -4.80 -3.47 24.87
C TYR A 279 -5.39 -2.07 24.74
N VAL A 280 -4.64 -1.06 25.17
CA VAL A 280 -5.07 0.33 25.19
C VAL A 280 -5.08 0.87 23.76
N SER A 281 -4.06 0.58 22.95
CA SER A 281 -3.96 1.09 21.57
C SER A 281 -4.99 0.51 20.60
N MET A 282 -5.23 -0.81 20.58
CA MET A 282 -6.15 -1.42 19.61
C MET A 282 -7.62 -1.07 19.88
N LEU A 283 -7.99 -0.98 21.16
CA LEU A 283 -9.34 -0.55 21.56
C LEU A 283 -9.49 0.97 21.43
N LEU A 284 -8.47 1.78 21.75
CA LEU A 284 -8.55 3.23 21.55
C LEU A 284 -8.46 3.62 20.08
N GLU A 285 -7.66 3.02 19.20
CA GLU A 285 -7.66 3.39 17.77
C GLU A 285 -9.00 3.07 17.07
N LEU A 286 -9.78 2.11 17.59
CA LEU A 286 -11.13 1.79 17.11
C LEU A 286 -12.25 2.50 17.90
N LEU A 287 -12.02 2.95 19.14
CA LEU A 287 -13.01 3.59 20.02
C LEU A 287 -12.70 5.04 20.40
N SER A 288 -11.61 5.64 19.91
CA SER A 288 -11.26 7.07 20.13
C SER A 288 -11.81 8.00 19.04
N PHE A 289 -12.88 7.55 18.37
CA PHE A 289 -13.76 8.41 17.59
C PHE A 289 -15.10 8.59 18.30
#